data_AF-R7K7E3-F1
#
_entry.id   AF-R7K7E3-F1
#
_cell.length_a   1.000
_cell.length_b   1.000
_cell.length_c   1.000
_cell.angle_alpha   90.00
_cell.angle_beta   90.00
_cell.angle_gamma   90.00
#
_symmetry.space_group_name_H-M   'P 1'
#
loop_
_entity.id
_entity.type
_entity.pdbx_description
1 polymer ?
#
loop_
_entity_poly.entity_id
_entity_poly.type
_entity_poly.pdbx_seq_one_letter_code
_entity_poly.pdbx_strand_id
1 'polypeptide(L)'
;MAAAHGLKKLIIAICVLLAIILLIGLAILIVVNLTPNQLGFGDKAILEGESMQSLGLGDTKLIDIAKAFKVIYSPDEQQIVKNRYDGTTEADNAKTQLANSDAISGGGVIDYSSLYTGKIIYGKEYYHIYDDKTLAFLFAKAVSSATESHPDLKAIKDMNATVKEFTVNSNSSGKSIRVVLEADISSFKSAIEEAISVVKSFVKIPSKVYIVSYLKITGVDGDGRLALSPASLKINDTDTTASEAILKMLSSEIGSGGESTAVINQRIAGAVGDMIFNLGKVGTATADENHVINGNSSIGISGVLPGSIGLISHVN
;
A
#
# COMPACT_ATOMS: atom_id res chain seq x y z
N MET A 1 -35.07 54.17 33.58
CA MET A 1 -33.74 54.52 33.01
C MET A 1 -32.67 53.44 33.17
N ALA A 2 -32.73 52.56 34.18
CA ALA A 2 -31.74 51.47 34.35
C ALA A 2 -31.78 50.39 33.23
N ALA A 3 -32.95 50.02 32.73
CA ALA A 3 -33.10 49.02 31.66
C ALA A 3 -32.48 49.43 30.31
N ALA A 4 -32.57 50.72 29.95
CA ALA A 4 -31.97 51.27 28.73
C ALA A 4 -30.43 51.31 28.80
N HIS A 5 -29.87 51.45 30.00
CA HIS A 5 -28.42 51.43 30.23
C HIS A 5 -27.85 50.01 30.16
N GLY A 6 -28.61 49.01 30.61
CA GLY A 6 -28.27 47.59 30.46
C GLY A 6 -28.26 47.13 29.00
N LEU A 7 -29.27 47.52 28.22
CA LEU A 7 -29.37 47.17 26.80
C LEU A 7 -28.24 47.78 25.95
N LYS A 8 -27.85 49.04 26.21
CA LYS A 8 -26.70 49.66 25.52
C LYS A 8 -25.37 48.97 25.82
N LYS A 9 -25.13 48.56 27.07
CA LYS A 9 -23.92 47.80 27.45
C LYS A 9 -23.91 46.42 26.79
N LEU A 10 -25.06 45.75 26.71
CA LEU A 10 -25.20 44.46 26.02
C LEU A 10 -24.90 44.58 24.53
N ILE A 11 -25.45 45.59 23.84
CA ILE A 11 -25.20 45.82 22.41
C ILE A 11 -23.71 46.10 22.15
N ILE A 12 -23.07 46.96 22.97
CA ILE A 12 -21.63 47.23 22.86
C ILE A 12 -20.82 45.96 23.09
N ALA A 13 -21.16 45.15 24.10
CA ALA A 13 -20.48 43.89 24.35
C ALA A 13 -20.60 42.90 23.18
N ILE A 14 -21.79 42.79 22.56
CA ILE A 14 -22.01 41.98 21.36
C ILE A 14 -21.21 42.51 20.17
N CYS A 15 -21.20 43.83 19.93
CA CYS A 15 -20.42 44.44 18.85
C CYS A 15 -18.92 44.21 19.03
N VAL A 16 -18.40 44.32 20.26
CA VAL A 16 -16.99 44.03 20.58
C VAL A 16 -16.69 42.55 20.36
N LEU A 17 -17.58 41.64 20.79
CA LEU A 17 -17.42 40.21 20.55
C LEU A 17 -17.37 39.89 19.06
N LEU A 18 -18.28 40.45 18.26
CA LEU A 18 -18.30 40.28 16.80
C LEU A 18 -17.04 40.85 16.14
N ALA A 19 -16.55 42.02 16.58
CA ALA A 19 -15.32 42.59 16.07
C ALA A 19 -14.10 41.70 16.36
N ILE A 20 -14.03 41.12 17.57
CA ILE A 20 -12.98 40.16 17.94
C ILE A 20 -13.06 38.90 17.07
N ILE A 21 -14.25 38.32 16.88
CA ILE A 21 -14.46 37.16 16.01
C ILE A 21 -14.02 37.47 14.57
N LEU A 22 -14.35 38.67 14.07
CA LEU A 22 -13.98 39.10 12.72
C LEU A 22 -12.46 39.27 12.57
N LEU A 23 -11.78 39.87 13.56
CA LEU A 23 -10.33 40.00 13.58
C LEU A 23 -9.62 38.64 13.64
N ILE A 24 -10.11 37.73 14.47
CA ILE A 24 -9.60 36.35 14.55
C ILE A 24 -9.80 35.64 13.21
N GLY A 25 -10.99 35.76 12.61
CA GLY A 25 -11.28 35.18 11.30
C GLY A 25 -10.34 35.70 10.21
N LEU A 26 -10.04 37.00 10.21
CA LEU A 26 -9.12 37.61 9.25
C LEU A 26 -7.68 37.13 9.46
N ALA A 27 -7.24 37.01 10.71
CA ALA A 27 -5.91 36.49 11.04
C ALA A 27 -5.75 35.02 10.59
N ILE A 28 -6.77 34.17 10.82
CA ILE A 28 -6.77 32.78 10.33
C ILE A 28 -6.71 32.75 8.80
N LEU A 29 -7.48 33.60 8.12
CA LEU A 29 -7.49 33.67 6.65
C LEU A 29 -6.12 34.03 6.07
N ILE A 30 -5.40 34.94 6.72
CA ILE A 30 -4.03 35.30 6.33
C ILE A 30 -3.11 34.09 6.52
N VAL A 31 -3.15 33.44 7.70
CA VAL A 31 -2.28 32.31 8.03
C VAL A 31 -2.49 31.12 7.09
N VAL A 32 -3.75 30.74 6.77
CA VAL A 32 -4.02 29.60 5.88
C VAL A 32 -3.50 29.82 4.45
N ASN A 33 -3.26 31.08 4.04
CA ASN A 33 -2.76 31.44 2.72
C ASN A 33 -1.22 31.58 2.69
N LEU A 34 -0.54 31.36 3.82
CA LEU A 34 0.92 31.29 3.92
C LEU A 34 1.41 29.84 3.80
N THR A 35 2.71 29.69 3.50
CA THR A 35 3.40 28.38 3.45
C THR A 35 4.13 28.09 4.77
N PRO A 36 4.44 26.82 5.08
CA PRO A 36 5.31 26.46 6.20
C PRO A 36 6.65 27.24 6.23
N ASN A 37 7.27 27.47 5.06
CA ASN A 37 8.49 28.26 4.94
C ASN A 37 8.28 29.73 5.34
N GLN A 38 7.19 30.35 4.88
CA GLN A 38 6.84 31.72 5.25
C GLN A 38 6.51 31.88 6.75
N LEU A 39 6.03 30.80 7.37
CA LEU A 39 5.72 30.74 8.79
C LEU A 39 6.92 30.30 9.65
N GLY A 40 8.08 30.03 9.04
CA GLY A 40 9.32 29.68 9.74
C GLY A 40 9.33 28.29 10.38
N PHE A 41 8.52 27.35 9.87
CA PHE A 41 8.51 25.96 10.35
C PHE A 41 8.70 24.91 9.25
N GLY A 42 8.96 25.32 8.01
CA GLY A 42 9.13 24.38 6.89
C GLY A 42 10.25 23.35 7.09
N ASP A 43 11.40 23.79 7.62
CA ASP A 43 12.55 22.93 7.90
C ASP A 43 12.51 22.26 9.28
N LYS A 44 11.49 22.54 10.10
CA LYS A 44 11.40 21.91 11.42
C LYS A 44 11.09 20.43 11.24
N ALA A 45 11.84 19.59 11.94
CA ALA A 45 11.57 18.17 11.99
C ALA A 45 10.16 17.94 12.57
N ILE A 46 9.35 17.15 11.88
CA ILE A 46 8.01 16.75 12.29
C ILE A 46 7.93 15.24 12.55
N LEU A 47 8.81 14.46 11.92
CA LEU A 47 9.07 13.05 12.19
C LEU A 47 10.59 12.82 12.17
N GLU A 48 11.04 11.64 12.55
CA GLU A 48 12.45 11.28 12.42
C GLU A 48 12.91 11.44 10.97
N GLY A 49 13.85 12.36 10.74
CA GLY A 49 14.40 12.64 9.41
C GLY A 49 13.53 13.46 8.45
N GLU A 50 12.27 13.75 8.79
CA GLU A 50 11.33 14.45 7.89
C GLU A 50 10.88 15.81 8.42
N SER A 51 10.74 16.77 7.50
CA SER A 51 10.18 18.11 7.71
C SER A 51 9.09 18.40 6.68
N MET A 52 8.36 19.51 6.83
CA MET A 52 7.41 19.91 5.78
C MET A 52 8.12 20.14 4.45
N GLN A 53 9.37 20.63 4.48
CA GLN A 53 10.19 20.83 3.28
C GLN A 53 10.54 19.52 2.59
N SER A 54 11.04 18.50 3.32
CA SER A 54 11.42 17.21 2.70
C SER A 54 10.22 16.50 2.08
N LEU A 55 9.05 16.61 2.71
CA LEU A 55 7.79 16.08 2.21
C LEU A 55 7.24 16.81 0.98
N GLY A 56 7.86 17.93 0.56
CA GLY A 56 7.39 18.76 -0.56
C GLY A 56 6.21 19.68 -0.18
N LEU A 57 5.95 19.85 1.11
CA LEU A 57 4.88 20.69 1.65
C LEU A 57 5.37 22.08 2.07
N GLY A 58 6.69 22.31 2.14
CA GLY A 58 7.29 23.54 2.68
C GLY A 58 6.87 24.83 1.96
N ASP A 59 6.70 24.75 0.64
CA ASP A 59 6.24 25.85 -0.21
C ASP A 59 4.76 25.74 -0.61
N THR A 60 4.04 24.74 -0.09
CA THR A 60 2.60 24.59 -0.34
C THR A 60 1.83 25.40 0.70
N LYS A 61 0.86 26.21 0.26
CA LYS A 61 0.01 26.96 1.19
C LYS A 61 -0.76 26.02 2.10
N LEU A 62 -0.93 26.39 3.37
CA LEU A 62 -1.65 25.57 4.35
C LEU A 62 -3.08 25.19 3.89
N ILE A 63 -3.78 26.11 3.21
CA ILE A 63 -5.10 25.84 2.65
C ILE A 63 -5.08 24.78 1.54
N ASP A 64 -4.02 24.71 0.75
CA ASP A 64 -3.90 23.75 -0.35
C ASP A 64 -3.43 22.39 0.17
N ILE A 65 -2.57 22.36 1.20
CA ILE A 65 -2.28 21.15 1.99
C ILE A 65 -3.59 20.56 2.55
N ALA A 66 -4.43 21.40 3.17
CA ALA A 66 -5.71 20.97 3.74
C ALA A 66 -6.64 20.38 2.68
N LYS A 67 -6.73 21.00 1.50
CA LYS A 67 -7.52 20.47 0.37
C LYS A 67 -6.97 19.15 -0.14
N ALA A 68 -5.65 19.03 -0.29
CA ALA A 68 -5.02 17.81 -0.79
C ALA A 68 -5.31 16.61 0.13
N PHE A 69 -5.15 16.77 1.44
CA PHE A 69 -5.49 15.72 2.41
C PHE A 69 -6.99 15.40 2.45
N LYS A 70 -7.85 16.41 2.25
CA LYS A 70 -9.31 16.20 2.20
C LYS A 70 -9.72 15.25 1.06
N VAL A 71 -9.04 15.28 -0.09
CA VAL A 71 -9.33 14.38 -1.23
C VAL A 71 -9.12 12.91 -0.83
N ILE A 72 -8.16 12.63 0.04
CA ILE A 72 -7.78 11.27 0.44
C ILE A 72 -8.24 10.89 1.86
N TYR A 73 -8.97 11.75 2.57
CA TYR A 73 -9.28 11.59 4.00
C TYR A 73 -10.20 10.40 4.33
N SER A 74 -11.12 10.06 3.42
CA SER A 74 -12.12 9.01 3.65
C SER A 74 -12.21 8.14 2.40
N PRO A 75 -11.19 7.30 2.14
CA PRO A 75 -11.23 6.40 1.00
C PRO A 75 -12.46 5.49 1.08
N ASP A 76 -13.20 5.39 -0.01
CA ASP A 76 -14.19 4.32 -0.16
C ASP A 76 -13.45 3.02 -0.46
N GLU A 77 -13.24 2.23 0.59
CA GLU A 77 -12.57 0.95 0.54
C GLU A 77 -13.17 0.01 -0.52
N GLN A 78 -14.49 0.04 -0.74
CA GLN A 78 -15.14 -0.84 -1.73
C GLN A 78 -14.81 -0.43 -3.17
N GLN A 79 -14.47 0.84 -3.40
CA GLN A 79 -14.02 1.33 -4.72
C GLN A 79 -12.55 1.02 -4.96
N ILE A 80 -11.76 0.84 -3.90
CA ILE A 80 -10.31 0.63 -3.97
C ILE A 80 -9.95 -0.85 -3.90
N VAL A 81 -10.51 -1.59 -2.94
CA VAL A 81 -10.33 -3.02 -2.73
C VAL A 81 -11.51 -3.74 -3.37
N LYS A 82 -11.32 -4.18 -4.61
CA LYS A 82 -12.36 -4.79 -5.46
C LYS A 82 -12.37 -6.32 -5.36
N ASN A 83 -11.24 -6.94 -5.04
CA ASN A 83 -11.10 -8.39 -4.96
C ASN A 83 -10.50 -8.83 -3.62
N ARG A 84 -11.22 -8.53 -2.53
CA ARG A 84 -10.82 -8.96 -1.18
C ARG A 84 -10.87 -10.48 -1.05
N TYR A 85 -9.85 -11.05 -0.41
CA TYR A 85 -9.81 -12.45 -0.03
C TYR A 85 -10.46 -12.70 1.33
N ASP A 86 -10.96 -13.93 1.55
CA ASP A 86 -11.42 -14.40 2.85
C ASP A 86 -10.34 -15.26 3.51
N GLY A 87 -9.83 -14.83 4.66
CA GLY A 87 -8.67 -15.48 5.28
C GLY A 87 -8.91 -16.92 5.73
N THR A 88 -10.16 -17.31 5.99
CA THR A 88 -10.49 -18.67 6.40
C THR A 88 -10.56 -19.59 5.19
N THR A 89 -11.30 -19.19 4.16
CA THR A 89 -11.44 -19.94 2.91
C THR A 89 -10.08 -20.11 2.23
N GLU A 90 -9.30 -19.04 2.14
CA GLU A 90 -8.00 -19.10 1.46
C GLU A 90 -6.93 -19.86 2.24
N ALA A 91 -7.10 -20.06 3.56
CA ALA A 91 -6.21 -20.93 4.32
C ALA A 91 -6.36 -22.40 3.91
N ASP A 92 -7.60 -22.85 3.70
CA ASP A 92 -7.89 -24.22 3.23
C ASP A 92 -7.45 -24.40 1.77
N ASN A 93 -7.67 -23.39 0.92
CA ASN A 93 -7.19 -23.39 -0.47
C ASN A 93 -5.66 -23.46 -0.52
N ALA A 94 -4.95 -22.62 0.25
CA ALA A 94 -3.49 -22.62 0.33
C ALA A 94 -2.96 -23.99 0.79
N LYS A 95 -3.61 -24.61 1.79
CA LYS A 95 -3.23 -25.94 2.28
C LYS A 95 -3.40 -27.02 1.21
N THR A 96 -4.47 -26.92 0.42
CA THR A 96 -4.73 -27.84 -0.70
C THR A 96 -3.70 -27.67 -1.81
N GLN A 97 -3.39 -26.43 -2.19
CA GLN A 97 -2.41 -26.13 -3.24
C GLN A 97 -0.98 -26.53 -2.86
N LEU A 98 -0.61 -26.37 -1.59
CA LEU A 98 0.72 -26.72 -1.09
C LEU A 98 0.82 -28.19 -0.64
N ALA A 99 -0.23 -28.99 -0.84
CA ALA A 99 -0.23 -30.39 -0.46
C ALA A 99 0.93 -31.14 -1.14
N ASN A 100 1.59 -32.03 -0.39
CA ASN A 100 2.74 -32.83 -0.84
C ASN A 100 4.03 -32.04 -1.12
N SER A 101 4.11 -30.78 -0.68
CA SER A 101 5.36 -30.00 -0.67
C SER A 101 6.10 -30.09 0.66
N ASP A 102 7.35 -29.63 0.66
CA ASP A 102 8.16 -29.41 1.86
C ASP A 102 7.70 -28.20 2.70
N ALA A 103 6.86 -27.32 2.16
CA ALA A 103 6.26 -26.22 2.90
C ALA A 103 5.18 -26.67 3.90
N ILE A 104 4.76 -27.94 3.89
CA ILE A 104 3.83 -28.49 4.87
C ILE A 104 4.58 -29.39 5.87
N SER A 105 4.60 -28.94 7.12
CA SER A 105 5.16 -29.70 8.24
C SER A 105 4.23 -30.80 8.76
N GLY A 106 4.78 -31.71 9.57
CA GLY A 106 4.02 -32.75 10.27
C GLY A 106 2.88 -32.15 11.09
N GLY A 107 1.64 -32.53 10.79
CA GLY A 107 0.41 -31.94 11.36
C GLY A 107 -0.38 -31.04 10.39
N GLY A 108 0.13 -30.83 9.17
CA GLY A 108 -0.60 -30.11 8.11
C GLY A 108 -0.58 -28.60 8.28
N VAL A 109 0.46 -28.06 8.93
CA VAL A 109 0.71 -26.63 9.11
C VAL A 109 1.67 -26.15 8.03
N ILE A 110 1.29 -25.06 7.34
CA ILE A 110 2.10 -24.42 6.30
C ILE A 110 3.19 -23.57 6.95
N ASP A 111 4.44 -23.79 6.56
CA ASP A 111 5.56 -22.89 6.80
C ASP A 111 5.58 -21.78 5.75
N TYR A 112 4.95 -20.66 6.10
CA TYR A 112 4.88 -19.48 5.23
C TYR A 112 6.25 -18.80 5.02
N SER A 113 7.29 -19.15 5.78
CA SER A 113 8.63 -18.61 5.53
C SER A 113 9.19 -19.11 4.19
N SER A 114 8.81 -20.32 3.78
CA SER A 114 9.15 -20.91 2.47
C SER A 114 8.66 -20.08 1.28
N LEU A 115 7.70 -19.16 1.48
CA LEU A 115 7.29 -18.24 0.43
C LEU A 115 8.36 -17.20 0.06
N TYR A 116 9.38 -17.01 0.92
CA TYR A 116 10.40 -15.99 0.72
C TYR A 116 11.83 -16.44 1.03
N THR A 117 12.03 -17.55 1.71
CA THR A 117 13.37 -18.09 2.04
C THR A 117 13.97 -18.96 0.93
N GLY A 118 13.15 -19.53 0.05
CA GLY A 118 13.61 -20.41 -1.02
C GLY A 118 12.47 -21.03 -1.83
N LYS A 119 12.80 -21.91 -2.77
CA LYS A 119 11.80 -22.62 -3.60
C LYS A 119 11.08 -23.67 -2.76
N ILE A 120 9.77 -23.76 -2.93
CA ILE A 120 8.96 -24.85 -2.38
C ILE A 120 9.14 -26.08 -3.27
N ILE A 121 9.57 -27.19 -2.68
CA ILE A 121 9.94 -28.40 -3.39
C ILE A 121 8.89 -29.50 -3.23
N TYR A 122 8.60 -30.18 -4.33
CA TYR A 122 7.68 -31.31 -4.41
C TYR A 122 8.42 -32.58 -4.84
N GLY A 123 7.86 -33.74 -4.48
CA GLY A 123 8.43 -35.05 -4.87
C GLY A 123 8.27 -35.40 -6.36
N LYS A 124 7.45 -34.64 -7.10
CA LYS A 124 7.22 -34.77 -8.55
C LYS A 124 6.64 -33.47 -9.08
N GLU A 125 6.60 -33.31 -10.40
CA GLU A 125 6.06 -32.10 -11.02
C GLU A 125 4.53 -32.08 -10.94
N TYR A 126 4.00 -30.99 -10.39
CA TYR A 126 2.58 -30.68 -10.33
C TYR A 126 2.31 -29.39 -11.10
N TYR A 127 1.09 -29.27 -11.62
CA TYR A 127 0.59 -28.04 -12.21
C TYR A 127 -0.51 -27.45 -11.33
N HIS A 128 -0.18 -26.33 -10.70
CA HIS A 128 -1.07 -25.61 -9.81
C HIS A 128 -1.61 -24.35 -10.47
N ILE A 129 -2.90 -24.08 -10.30
CA ILE A 129 -3.49 -22.80 -10.69
C ILE A 129 -3.82 -22.06 -9.40
N TYR A 130 -3.09 -20.98 -9.14
CA TYR A 130 -3.35 -20.10 -8.00
C TYR A 130 -4.20 -18.93 -8.46
N ASP A 131 -5.41 -18.80 -7.90
CA ASP A 131 -6.26 -17.65 -8.15
C ASP A 131 -5.79 -16.40 -7.37
N ASP A 132 -6.32 -15.26 -7.78
CA ASP A 132 -6.05 -13.96 -7.17
C ASP A 132 -6.18 -13.94 -5.64
N LYS A 133 -7.19 -14.61 -5.08
CA LYS A 133 -7.49 -14.55 -3.65
C LYS A 133 -6.52 -15.42 -2.86
N THR A 134 -6.22 -16.63 -3.36
CA THR A 134 -5.19 -17.49 -2.77
C THR A 134 -3.83 -16.81 -2.84
N LEU A 135 -3.49 -16.15 -3.96
CA LEU A 135 -2.26 -15.37 -4.09
C LEU A 135 -2.21 -14.18 -3.11
N ALA A 136 -3.31 -13.45 -2.95
CA ALA A 136 -3.41 -12.35 -1.99
C ALA A 136 -3.19 -12.85 -0.55
N PHE A 137 -3.81 -13.98 -0.19
CA PHE A 137 -3.65 -14.60 1.11
C PHE A 137 -2.20 -15.05 1.36
N LEU A 138 -1.60 -15.78 0.41
CA LEU A 138 -0.21 -16.23 0.52
C LEU A 138 0.74 -15.03 0.64
N PHE A 139 0.52 -13.97 -0.13
CA PHE A 139 1.32 -12.76 -0.04
C PHE A 139 1.18 -12.07 1.31
N ALA A 140 -0.04 -11.96 1.83
CA ALA A 140 -0.29 -11.45 3.18
C ALA A 140 0.48 -12.26 4.24
N LYS A 141 0.48 -13.59 4.10
CA LYS A 141 1.20 -14.48 5.02
C LYS A 141 2.70 -14.33 4.89
N ALA A 142 3.24 -14.25 3.68
CA ALA A 142 4.66 -13.97 3.44
C ALA A 142 5.09 -12.66 4.10
N VAL A 143 4.36 -11.56 3.89
CA VAL A 143 4.63 -10.25 4.52
C VAL A 143 4.59 -10.35 6.05
N SER A 144 3.55 -10.99 6.61
CA SER A 144 3.39 -11.08 8.06
C SER A 144 4.45 -11.95 8.75
N SER A 145 4.94 -12.98 8.05
CA SER A 145 5.94 -13.92 8.56
C SER A 145 7.37 -13.54 8.22
N ALA A 146 7.59 -12.53 7.38
CA ALA A 146 8.90 -12.07 6.97
C ALA A 146 9.76 -11.62 8.16
N THR A 147 11.01 -12.07 8.12
CA THR A 147 12.09 -11.65 9.02
C THR A 147 12.95 -10.57 8.35
N GLU A 148 13.85 -9.96 9.13
CA GLU A 148 14.72 -8.85 8.71
C GLU A 148 15.59 -9.15 7.47
N SER A 149 15.80 -10.43 7.13
CA SER A 149 16.71 -10.87 6.06
C SER A 149 16.18 -10.68 4.62
N HIS A 150 14.92 -10.25 4.45
CA HIS A 150 14.27 -10.13 3.14
C HIS A 150 13.84 -8.70 2.86
N PRO A 151 14.68 -7.88 2.21
CA PRO A 151 14.51 -6.41 2.17
C PRO A 151 13.20 -5.97 1.53
N ASP A 152 12.70 -6.71 0.55
CA ASP A 152 11.47 -6.34 -0.19
C ASP A 152 10.20 -6.59 0.63
N LEU A 153 10.11 -7.70 1.37
CA LEU A 153 9.01 -7.95 2.30
C LEU A 153 9.13 -7.11 3.57
N LYS A 154 10.37 -6.91 4.04
CA LYS A 154 10.67 -6.03 5.16
C LYS A 154 10.17 -4.61 4.88
N ALA A 155 10.41 -4.08 3.68
CA ALA A 155 9.91 -2.77 3.29
C ALA A 155 8.37 -2.65 3.43
N ILE A 156 7.62 -3.70 3.06
CA ILE A 156 6.15 -3.70 3.22
C ILE A 156 5.75 -3.70 4.70
N LYS A 157 6.48 -4.44 5.53
CA LYS A 157 6.26 -4.51 6.98
C LYS A 157 6.63 -3.21 7.69
N ASP A 158 7.73 -2.57 7.29
CA ASP A 158 8.20 -1.29 7.84
C ASP A 158 7.21 -0.15 7.58
N MET A 159 6.55 -0.17 6.41
CA MET A 159 5.42 0.72 6.08
C MET A 159 4.13 0.45 6.90
N ASN A 160 4.18 -0.48 7.87
CA ASN A 160 3.05 -0.95 8.65
C ASN A 160 1.83 -1.30 7.78
N ALA A 161 2.08 -1.99 6.66
CA ALA A 161 1.10 -2.23 5.62
C ALA A 161 0.59 -3.68 5.62
N THR A 162 -0.71 -3.85 5.35
CA THR A 162 -1.37 -5.16 5.25
C THR A 162 -1.93 -5.39 3.86
N VAL A 163 -1.69 -6.56 3.29
CA VAL A 163 -2.21 -6.93 1.97
C VAL A 163 -3.73 -7.06 2.03
N LYS A 164 -4.45 -6.41 1.12
CA LYS A 164 -5.91 -6.47 1.00
C LYS A 164 -6.38 -7.11 -0.29
N GLU A 165 -5.57 -7.01 -1.34
CA GLU A 165 -5.89 -7.51 -2.67
C GLU A 165 -4.61 -7.82 -3.45
N PHE A 166 -4.69 -8.89 -4.24
CA PHE A 166 -3.80 -9.22 -5.34
C PHE A 166 -4.69 -9.53 -6.53
N THR A 167 -4.40 -8.98 -7.71
CA THR A 167 -5.23 -9.23 -8.90
C THR A 167 -4.38 -9.34 -10.15
N VAL A 168 -4.50 -10.48 -10.81
CA VAL A 168 -3.83 -10.81 -12.07
C VAL A 168 -4.75 -10.44 -13.22
N ASN A 169 -4.34 -9.43 -13.98
CA ASN A 169 -5.02 -9.02 -15.18
C ASN A 169 -4.31 -9.62 -16.39
N SER A 170 -5.08 -10.23 -17.28
CA SER A 170 -4.60 -10.70 -18.57
C SER A 170 -5.68 -10.42 -19.62
N ASN A 171 -5.41 -9.47 -20.51
CA ASN A 171 -6.32 -9.12 -21.59
C ASN A 171 -5.53 -8.73 -22.86
N SER A 172 -6.23 -8.25 -23.88
CA SER A 172 -5.62 -7.83 -25.15
C SER A 172 -4.64 -6.66 -25.01
N SER A 173 -4.77 -5.83 -23.97
CA SER A 173 -3.88 -4.70 -23.69
C SER A 173 -2.59 -5.12 -22.97
N GLY A 174 -2.51 -6.36 -22.49
CA GLY A 174 -1.34 -6.92 -21.84
C GLY A 174 -1.67 -7.63 -20.53
N LYS A 175 -0.62 -7.91 -19.76
CA LYS A 175 -0.68 -8.62 -18.49
C LYS A 175 -0.10 -7.76 -17.38
N SER A 176 -0.77 -7.73 -16.23
CA SER A 176 -0.34 -6.93 -15.09
C SER A 176 -0.83 -7.52 -13.77
N ILE A 177 -0.12 -7.21 -12.70
CA ILE A 177 -0.54 -7.48 -11.32
C ILE A 177 -0.89 -6.16 -10.66
N ARG A 178 -2.03 -6.14 -9.97
CA ARG A 178 -2.41 -5.08 -9.06
C ARG A 178 -2.29 -5.60 -7.63
N VAL A 179 -1.66 -4.84 -6.75
CA VAL A 179 -1.59 -5.12 -5.31
C VAL A 179 -2.14 -3.93 -4.55
N VAL A 180 -3.02 -4.19 -3.58
CA VAL A 180 -3.51 -3.17 -2.65
C VAL A 180 -3.04 -3.49 -1.25
N LEU A 181 -2.37 -2.52 -0.62
CA LEU A 181 -1.92 -2.59 0.76
C LEU A 181 -2.64 -1.51 1.58
N GLU A 182 -3.18 -1.83 2.75
CA GLU A 182 -3.65 -0.83 3.72
C GLU A 182 -2.51 -0.50 4.69
N ALA A 183 -2.07 0.75 4.71
CA ALA A 183 -1.05 1.25 5.62
C ALA A 183 -1.66 2.14 6.71
N ASP A 184 -1.21 1.97 7.95
CA ASP A 184 -1.54 2.85 9.09
C ASP A 184 -0.55 4.00 9.14
N ILE A 185 -1.06 5.23 8.99
CA ILE A 185 -0.28 6.46 8.96
C ILE A 185 -0.63 7.39 10.14
N SER A 186 -1.13 6.82 11.24
CA SER A 186 -1.58 7.59 12.42
C SER A 186 -0.48 8.47 13.03
N SER A 187 0.78 7.99 13.02
CA SER A 187 1.94 8.76 13.49
C SER A 187 2.17 9.98 12.59
N PHE A 188 2.15 9.80 11.27
CA PHE A 188 2.26 10.88 10.30
C PHE A 188 1.13 11.91 10.41
N LYS A 189 -0.11 11.43 10.56
CA LYS A 189 -1.26 12.29 10.85
C LYS A 189 -1.01 13.18 12.06
N SER A 190 -0.56 12.59 13.17
CA SER A 190 -0.35 13.32 14.43
C SER A 190 0.74 14.38 14.27
N ALA A 191 1.87 14.02 13.64
CA ALA A 191 2.98 14.92 13.36
C ALA A 191 2.57 16.12 12.49
N ILE A 192 1.86 15.89 11.39
CA ILE A 192 1.42 16.96 10.50
C ILE A 192 0.39 17.86 11.22
N GLU A 193 -0.58 17.28 11.93
CA GLU A 193 -1.59 18.05 12.68
C GLU A 193 -0.96 18.94 13.76
N GLU A 194 0.13 18.48 14.39
CA GLU A 194 0.90 19.26 15.35
C GLU A 194 1.67 20.40 14.67
N ALA A 195 2.34 20.10 13.55
CA ALA A 195 3.08 21.09 12.77
C ALA A 195 2.20 22.23 12.26
N ILE A 196 0.93 21.95 11.93
CA ILE A 196 -0.04 22.94 11.44
C ILE A 196 -1.13 23.27 12.46
N SER A 197 -0.81 23.24 13.76
CA SER A 197 -1.75 23.42 14.88
C SER A 197 -2.78 24.54 14.72
N VAL A 198 -2.39 25.70 14.16
CA VAL A 198 -3.26 26.87 13.93
C VAL A 198 -4.44 26.56 12.99
N VAL A 199 -4.26 25.61 12.07
CA VAL A 199 -5.24 25.22 11.05
C VAL A 199 -5.71 23.77 11.19
N LYS A 200 -5.33 23.09 12.29
CA LYS A 200 -5.65 21.69 12.57
C LYS A 200 -7.14 21.36 12.43
N SER A 201 -8.03 22.27 12.85
CA SER A 201 -9.48 22.09 12.74
C SER A 201 -10.00 22.02 11.29
N PHE A 202 -9.21 22.50 10.32
CA PHE A 202 -9.53 22.52 8.90
C PHE A 202 -8.82 21.42 8.10
N VAL A 203 -7.77 20.83 8.65
CA VAL A 203 -6.97 19.79 7.98
C VAL A 203 -7.40 18.44 8.49
N LYS A 204 -7.98 17.63 7.60
CA LYS A 204 -8.42 16.27 7.90
C LYS A 204 -7.46 15.29 7.24
N ILE A 205 -6.59 14.68 8.04
CA ILE A 205 -5.61 13.70 7.58
C ILE A 205 -6.12 12.29 7.93
N PRO A 206 -6.12 11.35 6.97
CA PRO A 206 -6.55 10.00 7.26
C PRO A 206 -5.57 9.32 8.23
N SER A 207 -6.06 8.42 9.08
CA SER A 207 -5.19 7.54 9.88
C SER A 207 -4.77 6.30 9.10
N LYS A 208 -5.43 6.01 7.98
CA LYS A 208 -5.15 4.85 7.13
C LYS A 208 -5.28 5.21 5.66
N VAL A 209 -4.45 4.61 4.84
CA VAL A 209 -4.49 4.78 3.38
C VAL A 209 -4.25 3.47 2.67
N TYR A 210 -4.62 3.42 1.40
CA TYR A 210 -4.42 2.29 0.52
C TYR A 210 -3.30 2.59 -0.49
N ILE A 211 -2.19 1.88 -0.39
CA ILE A 211 -1.12 1.89 -1.38
C ILE A 211 -1.57 0.95 -2.51
N VAL A 212 -1.78 1.51 -3.70
CA VAL A 212 -2.23 0.77 -4.89
C VAL A 212 -1.06 0.68 -5.86
N SER A 213 -0.45 -0.50 -5.95
CA SER A 213 0.65 -0.82 -6.85
C SER A 213 0.13 -1.48 -8.12
N TYR A 214 0.60 -0.99 -9.26
CA TYR A 214 0.37 -1.57 -10.57
C TYR A 214 1.72 -1.99 -11.16
N LEU A 215 1.84 -3.29 -11.45
CA LEU A 215 3.03 -3.94 -11.98
C LEU A 215 2.72 -4.51 -13.36
N LYS A 216 3.49 -4.14 -14.37
CA LYS A 216 3.40 -4.74 -15.70
C LYS A 216 4.18 -6.05 -15.72
N ILE A 217 3.57 -7.11 -16.24
CA ILE A 217 4.29 -8.36 -16.53
C ILE A 217 4.88 -8.21 -17.94
N THR A 218 6.21 -8.16 -18.03
CA THR A 218 6.93 -7.97 -19.30
C THR A 218 7.33 -9.30 -19.94
N GLY A 219 7.33 -10.39 -19.17
CA GLY A 219 7.63 -11.72 -19.65
C GLY A 219 7.79 -12.72 -18.51
N VAL A 220 8.25 -13.91 -18.88
CA VAL A 220 8.71 -14.97 -17.99
C VAL A 220 10.10 -15.35 -18.47
N ASP A 221 11.08 -15.40 -17.57
CA ASP A 221 12.45 -15.78 -17.94
C ASP A 221 12.61 -17.30 -18.11
N GLY A 222 13.82 -17.73 -18.47
CA GLY A 222 14.13 -19.15 -18.72
C GLY A 222 13.97 -20.05 -17.49
N ASP A 223 14.03 -19.47 -16.28
CA ASP A 223 13.85 -20.21 -15.03
C ASP A 223 12.37 -20.30 -14.62
N GLY A 224 11.50 -19.55 -15.30
CA GLY A 224 10.08 -19.48 -15.01
C GLY A 224 9.69 -18.38 -14.03
N ARG A 225 10.56 -17.40 -13.78
CA ARG A 225 10.26 -16.24 -12.94
C ARG A 225 9.54 -15.16 -13.74
N LEU A 226 8.59 -14.47 -13.10
CA LEU A 226 7.95 -13.30 -13.68
C LEU A 226 8.94 -12.15 -13.80
N ALA A 227 9.06 -11.59 -15.01
CA ALA A 227 9.68 -10.29 -15.21
C ALA A 227 8.62 -9.21 -14.94
N LEU A 228 8.78 -8.49 -13.83
CA LEU A 228 7.86 -7.44 -13.38
C LEU A 228 8.51 -6.07 -13.53
N SER A 229 7.79 -5.15 -14.19
CA SER A 229 8.16 -3.74 -14.31
C SER A 229 7.17 -2.88 -13.51
N PRO A 230 7.64 -2.05 -12.57
CA PRO A 230 6.79 -1.03 -11.94
C PRO A 230 6.12 -0.16 -13.00
N ALA A 231 4.79 0.01 -12.93
CA ALA A 231 4.05 0.86 -13.86
C ALA A 231 3.54 2.14 -13.17
N SER A 232 2.85 2.00 -12.04
CA SER A 232 2.42 3.14 -11.22
C SER A 232 2.19 2.73 -9.76
N LEU A 233 2.29 3.70 -8.86
CA LEU A 233 1.98 3.56 -7.44
C LEU A 233 1.14 4.75 -7.00
N LYS A 234 0.01 4.49 -6.32
CA LYS A 234 -0.94 5.53 -5.93
C LYS A 234 -1.36 5.39 -4.47
N ILE A 235 -1.85 6.47 -3.88
CA ILE A 235 -2.52 6.46 -2.58
C ILE A 235 -4.02 6.62 -2.79
N ASN A 236 -4.80 5.69 -2.26
CA ASN A 236 -6.25 5.59 -2.44
C ASN A 236 -6.70 5.62 -3.91
N ASP A 237 -5.86 5.08 -4.81
CA ASP A 237 -6.02 5.14 -6.28
C ASP A 237 -6.07 6.57 -6.86
N THR A 238 -5.50 7.54 -6.14
CA THR A 238 -5.44 8.96 -6.51
C THR A 238 -4.02 9.52 -6.50
N ASP A 239 -3.78 10.49 -7.38
CA ASP A 239 -2.49 11.19 -7.51
C ASP A 239 -2.67 12.65 -7.05
N THR A 240 -2.15 12.98 -5.87
CA THR A 240 -2.23 14.30 -5.26
C THR A 240 -0.92 14.64 -4.55
N THR A 241 -0.67 15.91 -4.24
CA THR A 241 0.47 16.33 -3.40
C THR A 241 0.46 15.65 -2.03
N ALA A 242 -0.73 15.36 -1.47
CA ALA A 242 -0.83 14.60 -0.23
C ALA A 242 -0.42 13.13 -0.41
N SER A 243 -0.76 12.52 -1.55
CA SER A 243 -0.29 11.18 -1.93
C SER A 243 1.24 11.14 -2.00
N GLU A 244 1.87 12.13 -2.61
CA GLU A 244 3.34 12.23 -2.69
C GLU A 244 4.00 12.39 -1.32
N ALA A 245 3.47 13.26 -0.46
CA ALA A 245 3.98 13.42 0.90
C ALA A 245 3.88 12.13 1.72
N ILE A 246 2.77 11.40 1.59
CA ILE A 246 2.61 10.09 2.23
C ILE A 246 3.61 9.07 1.68
N LEU A 247 3.78 8.99 0.36
CA LEU A 247 4.74 8.07 -0.26
C LEU A 247 6.18 8.39 0.16
N LYS A 248 6.53 9.67 0.30
CA LYS A 248 7.84 10.08 0.84
C LYS A 248 8.05 9.61 2.27
N MET A 249 7.07 9.83 3.14
CA MET A 249 7.12 9.34 4.52
C MET A 249 7.29 7.82 4.57
N LEU A 250 6.47 7.07 3.83
CA LEU A 250 6.58 5.60 3.76
C LEU A 250 7.94 5.15 3.19
N SER A 251 8.49 5.89 2.23
CA SER A 251 9.83 5.63 1.68
C SER A 251 10.95 5.90 2.68
N SER A 252 10.73 6.80 3.65
CA SER A 252 11.65 7.10 4.74
C SER A 252 11.65 5.98 5.78
N GLU A 253 10.47 5.44 6.10
CA GLU A 253 10.32 4.30 7.01
C GLU A 253 11.07 3.04 6.53
N ILE A 254 11.17 2.84 5.21
CA ILE A 254 11.95 1.73 4.62
C ILE A 254 13.46 2.02 4.51
N GLY A 255 13.93 3.17 5.01
CA GLY A 255 15.35 3.56 5.03
C GLY A 255 16.03 3.64 3.67
N SER A 256 15.27 3.89 2.60
CA SER A 256 15.77 3.83 1.23
C SER A 256 15.91 5.23 0.61
N GLY A 257 17.09 5.54 0.06
CA GLY A 257 17.29 6.73 -0.76
C GLY A 257 16.74 6.55 -2.18
N GLY A 258 16.21 7.62 -2.78
CA GLY A 258 15.70 7.63 -4.16
C GLY A 258 14.27 8.16 -4.27
N GLU A 259 13.71 8.13 -5.48
CA GLU A 259 12.33 8.54 -5.74
C GLU A 259 11.34 7.56 -5.08
N SER A 260 10.58 8.05 -4.11
CA SER A 260 9.74 7.25 -3.20
C SER A 260 8.80 6.29 -3.91
N THR A 261 8.14 6.75 -4.96
CA THR A 261 7.25 5.94 -5.81
C THR A 261 7.99 4.78 -6.46
N ALA A 262 9.17 5.05 -7.03
CA ALA A 262 9.95 4.03 -7.73
C ALA A 262 10.47 2.98 -6.74
N VAL A 263 10.99 3.43 -5.58
CA VAL A 263 11.52 2.55 -4.55
C VAL A 263 10.43 1.62 -4.02
N ILE A 264 9.32 2.17 -3.51
CA ILE A 264 8.24 1.35 -2.93
C ILE A 264 7.68 0.36 -3.96
N ASN A 265 7.43 0.82 -5.19
CA ASN A 265 6.86 -0.04 -6.22
C ASN A 265 7.84 -1.15 -6.65
N GLN A 266 9.15 -0.87 -6.64
CA GLN A 266 10.19 -1.87 -6.90
C GLN A 266 10.26 -2.91 -5.78
N ARG A 267 10.13 -2.50 -4.51
CA ARG A 267 10.07 -3.44 -3.37
C ARG A 267 8.86 -4.36 -3.47
N ILE A 268 7.70 -3.82 -3.80
CA ILE A 268 6.48 -4.63 -4.01
C ILE A 268 6.69 -5.60 -5.20
N ALA A 269 7.27 -5.13 -6.30
CA ALA A 269 7.56 -5.98 -7.46
C ALA A 269 8.53 -7.13 -7.13
N GLY A 270 9.59 -6.85 -6.37
CA GLY A 270 10.55 -7.85 -5.91
C GLY A 270 9.88 -8.91 -5.03
N ALA A 271 9.14 -8.46 -4.01
CA ALA A 271 8.43 -9.35 -3.09
C ALA A 271 7.40 -10.26 -3.80
N VAL A 272 6.64 -9.70 -4.74
CA VAL A 272 5.68 -10.48 -5.56
C VAL A 272 6.43 -11.46 -6.46
N GLY A 273 7.48 -11.02 -7.15
CA GLY A 273 8.27 -11.85 -8.06
C GLY A 273 8.92 -13.04 -7.34
N ASP A 274 9.52 -12.80 -6.17
CA ASP A 274 10.11 -13.84 -5.33
C ASP A 274 9.06 -14.82 -4.84
N MET A 275 7.93 -14.34 -4.31
CA MET A 275 6.87 -15.23 -3.81
C MET A 275 6.33 -16.14 -4.92
N ILE A 276 5.98 -15.58 -6.08
CA ILE A 276 5.45 -16.37 -7.20
C ILE A 276 6.48 -17.39 -7.66
N PHE A 277 7.74 -16.98 -7.79
CA PHE A 277 8.80 -17.89 -8.20
C PHE A 277 9.06 -19.00 -7.19
N ASN A 278 8.98 -18.70 -5.89
CA ASN A 278 9.16 -19.69 -4.83
C ASN A 278 8.02 -20.72 -4.83
N LEU A 279 6.79 -20.31 -5.16
CA LEU A 279 5.65 -21.23 -5.36
C LEU A 279 5.84 -22.14 -6.58
N GLY A 280 6.45 -21.65 -7.68
CA GLY A 280 6.68 -22.44 -8.87
C GLY A 280 7.12 -21.64 -10.09
N LYS A 281 7.32 -22.35 -11.20
CA LYS A 281 7.71 -21.78 -12.51
C LYS A 281 6.45 -21.41 -13.28
N VAL A 282 6.32 -20.15 -13.71
CA VAL A 282 5.15 -19.71 -14.49
C VAL A 282 5.10 -20.42 -15.84
N GLY A 283 3.98 -21.09 -16.11
CA GLY A 283 3.83 -21.87 -17.33
C GLY A 283 2.47 -22.54 -17.46
N THR A 284 2.36 -23.41 -18.45
CA THR A 284 1.19 -24.23 -18.71
C THR A 284 1.59 -25.69 -18.76
N ALA A 285 0.74 -26.58 -18.28
CA ALA A 285 0.96 -28.01 -18.43
C ALA A 285 -0.35 -28.79 -18.54
N THR A 286 -0.28 -29.99 -19.12
CA THR A 286 -1.33 -31.00 -19.00
C THR A 286 -1.08 -31.83 -17.74
N ALA A 287 -2.09 -31.91 -16.87
CA ALA A 287 -2.03 -32.65 -15.62
C ALA A 287 -3.25 -33.56 -15.44
N ASP A 288 -3.10 -34.58 -14.60
CA ASP A 288 -4.18 -35.48 -14.21
C ASP A 288 -5.11 -34.86 -13.14
N GLU A 289 -6.08 -35.64 -12.66
CA GLU A 289 -7.04 -35.24 -11.61
C GLU A 289 -6.36 -34.91 -10.27
N ASN A 290 -5.12 -35.36 -10.05
CA ASN A 290 -4.32 -35.07 -8.86
C ASN A 290 -3.31 -33.94 -9.12
N HIS A 291 -3.46 -33.20 -10.22
CA HIS A 291 -2.57 -32.14 -10.68
C HIS A 291 -1.15 -32.59 -11.03
N VAL A 292 -0.88 -33.88 -11.14
CA VAL A 292 0.44 -34.39 -11.55
C VAL A 292 0.60 -34.19 -13.04
N ILE A 293 1.71 -33.58 -13.45
CA ILE A 293 2.00 -33.36 -14.88
C ILE A 293 2.22 -34.72 -15.56
N ASN A 294 1.44 -34.98 -16.61
CA ASN A 294 1.46 -36.26 -17.34
C ASN A 294 1.57 -36.08 -18.87
N GLY A 295 1.80 -34.85 -19.32
CA GLY A 295 1.89 -34.51 -20.74
C GLY A 295 2.81 -33.31 -20.97
N ASN A 296 2.50 -32.53 -22.01
CA ASN A 296 3.33 -31.38 -22.39
C ASN A 296 3.29 -30.31 -21.31
N SER A 297 4.46 -29.76 -20.99
CA SER A 297 4.64 -28.57 -20.16
C SER A 297 5.42 -27.50 -20.93
N SER A 298 5.14 -26.24 -20.63
CA SER A 298 5.85 -25.10 -21.21
C SER A 298 5.94 -24.00 -20.18
N ILE A 299 7.16 -23.59 -19.85
CA ILE A 299 7.43 -22.35 -19.13
C ILE A 299 7.12 -21.18 -20.05
N GLY A 300 6.46 -20.15 -19.52
CA GLY A 300 6.21 -18.94 -20.29
C GLY A 300 4.99 -18.15 -19.87
N ILE A 301 4.84 -17.00 -20.50
CA ILE A 301 3.82 -16.00 -20.19
C ILE A 301 2.37 -16.48 -20.39
N SER A 302 2.18 -17.58 -21.12
CA SER A 302 0.89 -18.26 -21.27
C SER A 302 0.33 -18.80 -19.95
N GLY A 303 1.19 -19.03 -18.95
CA GLY A 303 0.77 -19.41 -17.59
C GLY A 303 0.12 -18.27 -16.80
N VAL A 304 0.24 -17.01 -17.24
CA VAL A 304 -0.48 -15.90 -16.62
C VAL A 304 -1.89 -15.85 -17.22
N LEU A 305 -2.91 -16.13 -16.41
CA LEU A 305 -4.30 -16.23 -16.85
C LEU A 305 -5.12 -15.06 -16.28
N PRO A 306 -6.32 -14.79 -16.81
CA PRO A 306 -7.23 -13.84 -16.17
C PRO A 306 -7.57 -14.33 -14.75
N GLY A 307 -7.23 -13.54 -13.74
CA GLY A 307 -7.53 -13.82 -12.32
C GLY A 307 -6.74 -14.97 -11.68
N SER A 308 -5.69 -15.47 -12.34
CA SER A 308 -4.89 -16.59 -11.82
C SER A 308 -3.51 -16.72 -12.47
N ILE A 309 -2.60 -17.47 -11.85
CA ILE A 309 -1.31 -17.87 -12.41
C ILE A 309 -1.17 -19.39 -12.33
N GLY A 310 -0.89 -20.00 -13.48
CA GLY A 310 -0.47 -21.38 -13.62
C GLY A 310 1.02 -21.54 -13.31
N LEU A 311 1.33 -22.41 -12.36
CA LEU A 311 2.67 -22.69 -11.87
C LEU A 311 2.99 -24.18 -12.01
N ILE A 312 4.15 -24.48 -12.58
CA ILE A 312 4.76 -25.81 -12.58
C ILE A 312 5.66 -25.88 -11.34
N SER A 313 5.42 -26.86 -10.47
CA SER A 313 6.14 -26.98 -9.20
C SER A 313 7.64 -27.19 -9.38
N HIS A 314 8.43 -26.78 -8.39
CA HIS A 314 9.84 -27.17 -8.33
C HIS A 314 9.95 -28.60 -7.79
N VAL A 315 10.93 -29.33 -8.33
CA VAL A 315 11.25 -30.70 -7.93
C VAL A 315 12.74 -30.81 -7.61
N ASN A 316 13.09 -31.78 -6.77
CA ASN A 316 14.48 -32.17 -6.53
C ASN A 316 15.07 -32.94 -7.72
#